data_AF-S8DGC4-F1
#
_entry.id   AF-S8DGC4-F1
#
_cell.length_a   1.000
_cell.length_b   1.000
_cell.length_c   1.000
_cell.angle_alpha   90.00
_cell.angle_beta   90.00
_cell.angle_gamma   90.00
#
_symmetry.space_group_name_H-M   'P 1'
#
loop_
_entity.id
_entity.type
_entity.pdbx_description
1 polymer ?
#
loop_
_entity_poly.entity_id
_entity_poly.type
_entity_poly.pdbx_seq_one_letter_code
_entity_poly.pdbx_strand_id
1 'polypeptide(L)' 'SGGKKYFGGDEIGFLDIAVGSYVGWIGVVERMGGVKLIDEAKTPRLFQWARSFAADELVEEFIPATDKLIEFAK' A
#
# COMPACT_ATOMS: atom_id res chain seq x y z
N SER A 1 6.48 14.65 2.51
CA SER A 1 6.04 14.46 3.90
C SER A 1 7.00 14.98 4.96
N GLY A 2 8.24 15.44 4.70
CA GLY A 2 9.09 15.95 5.79
C GLY A 2 9.37 14.94 6.93
N GLY A 3 9.26 13.63 6.65
CA GLY A 3 9.40 12.56 7.64
C GLY A 3 8.11 12.16 8.37
N LYS A 4 6.96 12.71 7.98
CA LYS A 4 5.65 12.36 8.55
C LYS A 4 5.12 11.01 8.04
N LYS A 5 4.12 10.48 8.76
CA LYS A 5 3.50 9.15 8.56
C LYS A 5 2.90 8.99 7.16
N TYR A 6 2.24 10.01 6.65
CA TYR A 6 1.56 10.03 5.36
C TYR A 6 2.22 11.02 4.40
N PHE A 7 1.95 10.89 3.10
CA PHE A 7 2.32 11.89 2.11
C PHE A 7 1.67 13.24 2.42
N GLY A 8 0.40 13.20 2.88
CA GLY A 8 -0.37 14.34 3.39
C GLY A 8 0.15 14.94 4.71
N GLY A 9 1.12 14.31 5.36
CA GLY A 9 1.68 14.76 6.64
C GLY A 9 1.21 13.87 7.78
N ASP A 10 0.55 14.47 8.77
CA ASP A 10 0.04 13.76 9.95
C ASP A 10 -1.24 12.96 9.65
N GLU A 11 -1.95 13.31 8.57
CA GLU A 11 -3.20 12.68 8.12
C GLU A 11 -3.10 12.22 6.66
N ILE A 12 -3.98 11.29 6.27
CA ILE A 12 -4.11 10.82 4.88
C ILE A 12 -4.47 11.99 3.97
N GLY A 13 -3.65 12.23 2.95
CA GLY A 13 -3.90 13.23 1.93
C GLY A 13 -4.22 12.64 0.56
N PHE A 14 -4.35 13.52 -0.43
CA PHE A 14 -4.66 13.14 -1.80
C PHE A 14 -3.69 12.08 -2.37
N LEU A 15 -2.38 12.26 -2.18
CA LEU A 15 -1.39 11.34 -2.72
C LEU A 15 -1.42 9.98 -2.02
N ASP A 16 -1.74 9.94 -0.73
CA ASP A 16 -1.94 8.69 0.01
C ASP A 16 -3.09 7.88 -0.59
N ILE A 17 -4.21 8.54 -0.93
CA ILE A 17 -5.36 7.88 -1.57
C ILE A 17 -4.99 7.39 -2.97
N ALA A 18 -4.34 8.25 -3.78
CA ALA A 18 -3.97 7.91 -5.15
C ALA A 18 -3.03 6.69 -5.21
N VAL A 19 -1.94 6.70 -4.44
CA VAL A 19 -0.99 5.56 -4.39
C VAL A 19 -1.60 4.38 -3.63
N GLY A 20 -2.31 4.66 -2.56
CA GLY A 20 -2.97 3.70 -1.67
C GLY A 20 -3.98 2.81 -2.38
N SER A 21 -4.72 3.36 -3.35
CA SER A 21 -5.66 2.62 -4.18
C SER A 21 -5.03 1.44 -4.95
N TYR A 22 -3.70 1.45 -5.13
CA TYR A 22 -2.95 0.39 -5.78
C TYR A 22 -2.30 -0.60 -4.80
N VAL A 23 -2.33 -0.38 -3.48
CA VAL A 23 -1.62 -1.24 -2.51
C VAL A 23 -2.03 -2.71 -2.61
N GLY A 24 -3.33 -2.99 -2.75
CA GLY A 24 -3.82 -4.36 -2.97
C GLY A 24 -3.24 -4.99 -4.25
N TRP A 25 -3.25 -4.24 -5.35
CA TRP A 25 -2.72 -4.67 -6.65
C TRP A 25 -1.21 -4.81 -6.68
N ILE A 26 -0.47 -4.00 -5.92
CA ILE A 26 0.97 -4.17 -5.74
C ILE A 26 1.24 -5.54 -5.12
N GLY A 27 0.47 -5.95 -4.10
CA GLY A 27 0.57 -7.30 -3.53
C GLY A 27 0.32 -8.42 -4.55
N VAL A 28 -0.61 -8.22 -5.49
CA VAL A 28 -0.87 -9.16 -6.60
C VAL A 28 0.37 -9.29 -7.49
N VAL A 29 0.92 -8.16 -7.95
CA VAL A 29 2.11 -8.15 -8.81
C VAL A 29 3.31 -8.77 -8.11
N GLU A 30 3.52 -8.46 -6.83
CA GLU A 30 4.60 -9.07 -6.05
C GLU A 30 4.47 -10.60 -5.97
N ARG A 31 3.26 -11.11 -5.69
CA ARG A 31 3.02 -12.56 -5.54
C ARG A 31 3.07 -13.30 -6.88
N MET A 32 2.45 -12.76 -7.92
CA MET A 32 2.43 -13.39 -9.26
C MET A 32 3.76 -13.28 -9.98
N GLY A 33 4.45 -12.14 -9.83
CA GLY A 33 5.73 -11.87 -10.48
C GLY A 33 6.96 -12.34 -9.70
N GLY A 34 6.80 -12.74 -8.44
CA GLY A 34 7.93 -13.14 -7.58
C GLY A 34 8.90 -12.00 -7.28
N VAL A 35 8.43 -10.75 -7.29
CA VAL A 35 9.23 -9.54 -7.08
C VAL A 35 8.80 -8.81 -5.81
N LYS A 36 9.65 -7.93 -5.30
CA LYS A 36 9.33 -6.99 -4.23
C LYS A 36 9.43 -5.56 -4.73
N LEU A 37 8.28 -4.89 -4.84
CA LEU A 37 8.14 -3.50 -5.29
C LEU A 37 8.20 -2.55 -4.10
N ILE A 38 7.51 -2.90 -3.01
CA ILE A 38 7.61 -2.21 -1.73
C ILE A 38 8.42 -3.10 -0.79
N ASP A 39 9.65 -2.70 -0.52
CA ASP A 39 10.65 -3.53 0.15
C ASP A 39 11.24 -2.75 1.32
N GLU A 40 11.32 -3.37 2.49
CA GLU A 40 11.78 -2.70 3.71
C GLU A 40 13.24 -2.23 3.62
N ALA A 41 14.11 -2.98 2.93
CA ALA A 41 15.51 -2.64 2.79
C ALA A 41 15.75 -1.59 1.69
N LYS A 42 15.00 -1.66 0.59
CA LYS A 42 15.19 -0.77 -0.57
C LYS A 42 14.35 0.50 -0.50
N THR A 43 13.12 0.40 -0.01
CA THR A 43 12.15 1.50 0.08
C THR A 43 11.55 1.62 1.49
N PRO A 44 12.38 1.72 2.56
CA PRO A 44 11.94 1.64 3.96
C PRO A 44 10.80 2.59 4.32
N ARG A 45 10.84 3.82 3.82
CA ARG A 45 9.79 4.82 4.08
C ARG A 45 8.47 4.47 3.40
N LEU A 46 8.54 3.96 2.17
CA LEU A 46 7.34 3.53 1.43
C LEU A 46 6.76 2.26 2.05
N PHE A 47 7.61 1.36 2.53
CA PHE A 47 7.19 0.18 3.27
C PHE A 47 6.44 0.55 4.56
N GLN A 48 7.00 1.44 5.37
CA GLN A 48 6.33 1.94 6.58
C GLN A 48 5.03 2.68 6.26
N TRP A 49 5.03 3.49 5.21
CA TRP A 49 3.83 4.16 4.71
C TRP A 49 2.74 3.16 4.30
N ALA A 50 3.06 2.15 3.47
CA ALA A 50 2.08 1.19 2.98
C ALA A 50 1.46 0.36 4.12
N ARG A 51 2.29 -0.03 5.10
CA ARG A 51 1.84 -0.67 6.35
C ARG A 51 0.91 0.24 7.16
N SER A 52 1.25 1.52 7.27
CA SER A 52 0.46 2.50 8.01
C SER A 52 -0.86 2.82 7.32
N PHE A 53 -0.85 2.98 6.01
CA PHE A 53 -2.04 3.26 5.19
C PHE A 53 -3.01 2.08 5.19
N ALA A 54 -2.52 0.85 5.03
CA ALA A 54 -3.37 -0.33 5.00
C ALA A 54 -3.99 -0.70 6.35
N ALA A 55 -3.42 -0.23 7.46
CA ALA A 55 -3.93 -0.44 8.81
C ALA A 55 -4.70 0.78 9.36
N ASP A 56 -4.93 1.80 8.53
CA ASP A 56 -5.74 2.95 8.93
C ASP A 56 -7.22 2.56 8.97
N GLU A 57 -7.93 2.92 10.03
CA GLU A 57 -9.34 2.56 10.25
C GLU A 57 -10.25 3.02 9.09
N LEU A 58 -9.90 4.11 8.42
CA LEU A 58 -10.65 4.62 7.26
C LEU A 58 -10.38 3.87 5.96
N VAL A 59 -9.39 2.98 5.95
CA VAL A 59 -8.83 2.37 4.73
C VAL A 59 -8.89 0.84 4.78
N GLU A 60 -8.68 0.22 5.93
CA GLU A 60 -8.52 -1.23 6.08
C GLU A 60 -9.66 -2.01 5.41
N GLU A 61 -10.91 -1.57 5.60
CA GLU A 61 -12.10 -2.21 5.02
C GLU A 61 -12.22 -2.06 3.49
N PHE A 62 -11.52 -1.08 2.90
CA PHE A 62 -11.58 -0.78 1.47
C PHE A 62 -10.48 -1.44 0.65
N ILE A 63 -9.41 -1.94 1.29
CA ILE A 63 -8.34 -2.65 0.59
C ILE A 63 -8.73 -4.13 0.49
N PRO A 64 -9.00 -4.66 -0.72
CA PRO A 64 -9.33 -6.07 -0.85
C PRO A 64 -8.09 -6.92 -0.54
N ALA A 65 -8.32 -8.06 0.13
CA ALA A 65 -7.27 -9.03 0.37
C ALA A 65 -6.59 -9.45 -0.96
N THR A 66 -5.26 -9.53 -0.96
CA THR A 66 -4.47 -9.85 -2.16
C THR A 66 -4.94 -11.14 -2.85
N ASP A 67 -5.33 -12.17 -2.09
CA ASP A 67 -5.83 -13.42 -2.68
C ASP A 67 -7.12 -13.25 -3.48
N LYS A 68 -8.03 -12.38 -3.02
CA LYS A 68 -9.26 -12.06 -3.75
C LYS A 68 -8.96 -11.31 -5.05
N LEU A 69 -7.99 -10.40 -5.04
CA LEU A 69 -7.55 -9.70 -6.25
C LEU A 69 -6.82 -10.62 -7.23
N ILE A 70 -6.02 -11.57 -6.72
CA ILE A 70 -5.39 -12.61 -7.55
C ILE A 70 -6.45 -13.49 -8.21
N GLU A 71 -7.49 -13.88 -7.49
CA GLU A 71 -8.60 -14.64 -8.06
C GLU A 71 -9.30 -13.86 -9.17
N PHE A 72 -9.60 -12.57 -8.94
CA PHE A 72 -10.21 -11.70 -9.95
C PHE A 72 -9.33 -11.46 -11.18
N ALA A 73 -8.00 -11.48 -11.02
CA ALA A 73 -7.04 -11.22 -12.11
C ALA A 73 -6.76 -12.45 -12.99
N LYS A 74 -7.27 -13.63 -12.63
CA LYS A 74 -7.19 -14.86 -13.41
C LYS A 74 -8.31 -14.93 -14.44
#